data_AF-Q45NP1-F1
#
_entry.id   AF-Q45NP1-F1
#
_cell.length_a   1.000
_cell.length_b   1.000
_cell.length_c   1.000
_cell.angle_alpha   90.00
_cell.angle_beta   90.00
_cell.angle_gamma   90.00
#
_symmetry.space_group_name_H-M   'P 1'
#
loop_
_entity.id
_entity.type
_entity.pdbx_description
1 polymer ?
#
loop_
_entity_poly.entity_id
_entity_poly.type
_entity_poly.pdbx_seq_one_letter_code
_entity_poly.pdbx_strand_id
1 'polypeptide(L)'
;MEFAHLSVLALFCLAFVRIGASPSSAEDYWQSVWPNTPLPKAFFDLLLPYGRTNSLPIKAEELNQYSTLFFEHDLYPGKKMILGNAQSNEKMLRPFTKPTQGVTDSIWLANKERQSLDDFCNSPTAKGEHKHCVSSLESMIDHVISHFGTKKVKAISSNFVQNQDQYEVEEVKRVGDNAVMCHRLNFEKVVFNCHQVQATTAYMVSLAATDGTKVNALTVCHHDTRGMNPELLYEALKVDPGTVPVCHFIGNKAAAWV
;
A
#
# COMPACT_ATOMS: atom_id res chain seq x y z
N MET A 1 17.43 49.06 64.48
CA MET A 1 16.49 49.38 63.39
C MET A 1 17.03 48.73 62.13
N GLU A 2 16.34 47.91 61.34
CA GLU A 2 15.19 47.03 61.49
C GLU A 2 15.38 45.96 60.41
N PHE A 3 14.96 44.73 60.69
CA PHE A 3 14.94 43.64 59.73
C PHE A 3 13.88 43.91 58.66
N ALA A 4 14.24 43.81 57.38
CA ALA A 4 13.28 43.66 56.29
C ALA A 4 13.61 42.41 55.49
N HIS A 5 13.07 41.28 55.94
CA HIS A 5 12.99 40.04 55.15
C HIS A 5 12.04 40.27 53.98
N LEU A 6 12.58 40.50 52.77
CA LEU A 6 11.80 40.37 51.54
C LEU A 6 11.62 38.87 51.23
N SER A 7 10.43 38.35 51.50
CA SER A 7 10.00 37.04 51.03
C SER A 7 9.83 37.09 49.50
N VAL A 8 10.80 36.54 48.77
CA VAL A 8 10.69 36.29 47.33
C VAL A 8 9.80 35.06 47.13
N LEU A 9 8.49 35.28 46.95
CA LEU A 9 7.57 34.26 46.47
C LEU A 9 7.78 34.10 44.96
N ALA A 10 8.67 33.18 44.58
CA ALA A 10 8.79 32.73 43.20
C ALA A 10 7.58 31.85 42.85
N LEU A 11 6.57 32.45 42.22
CA LEU A 11 5.48 31.71 41.56
C LEU A 11 6.06 30.98 40.34
N PHE A 12 6.41 29.71 40.51
CA PHE A 12 6.68 28.79 39.41
C PHE A 12 5.35 28.45 38.72
N CYS A 13 4.94 29.26 37.75
CA CYS A 13 3.94 28.86 36.77
C CYS A 13 4.57 27.83 35.82
N LEU A 14 4.49 26.54 36.17
CA LEU A 14 4.74 25.46 35.24
C LEU A 14 3.61 25.44 34.19
N ALA A 15 3.76 26.25 33.15
CA ALA A 15 3.03 26.03 31.91
C ALA A 15 3.57 24.73 31.31
N PHE A 16 2.80 23.65 31.41
CA PHE A 16 3.02 22.47 30.58
C PHE A 16 2.78 22.89 29.12
N VAL A 17 3.84 23.30 28.43
CA VAL A 17 3.85 23.31 26.97
C VAL A 17 3.74 21.84 26.58
N ARG A 18 2.53 21.38 26.25
CA ARG A 18 2.37 20.19 25.44
C ARG A 18 3.16 20.47 24.16
N ILE A 19 4.30 19.82 24.00
CA ILE A 19 4.97 19.69 22.71
C ILE A 19 4.08 18.74 21.89
N GLY A 20 2.92 19.23 21.46
CA GLY A 20 2.22 18.64 20.33
C GLY A 20 3.01 19.06 19.10
N ALA A 21 3.56 18.10 18.37
CA ALA A 21 4.03 18.38 17.03
C ALA A 21 2.87 19.06 16.27
N SER A 22 3.11 20.24 15.70
CA SER A 22 2.12 20.86 14.82
C SER A 22 1.81 19.87 13.70
N PRO A 23 0.52 19.63 13.36
CA PRO A 23 0.18 18.77 12.25
C PRO A 23 0.88 19.24 10.98
N SER A 24 1.33 18.30 10.16
CA SER A 24 1.82 18.63 8.82
C SER A 24 0.68 19.19 7.97
N SER A 25 0.98 19.99 6.95
CA SER A 25 -0.04 20.51 6.01
C SER A 25 -0.93 19.41 5.42
N ALA A 26 -0.38 18.21 5.27
CA ALA A 26 -1.07 17.03 4.77
C ALA A 26 -2.12 16.51 5.76
N GLU A 27 -1.82 16.50 7.07
CA GLU A 27 -2.77 16.09 8.10
C GLU A 27 -3.91 17.10 8.24
N ASP A 28 -3.60 18.39 8.18
CA ASP A 28 -4.62 19.45 8.18
C ASP A 28 -5.53 19.32 6.96
N TYR A 29 -4.98 19.06 5.78
CA TYR A 29 -5.77 18.84 4.57
C TYR A 29 -6.68 17.61 4.71
N TRP A 30 -6.14 16.48 5.18
CA TRP A 30 -6.93 15.28 5.46
C TRP A 30 -8.10 15.59 6.40
N GLN A 31 -7.83 16.27 7.52
CA GLN A 31 -8.87 16.62 8.49
C GLN A 31 -9.91 17.60 7.91
N SER A 32 -9.51 18.48 6.99
CA SER A 32 -10.46 19.36 6.31
C SER A 32 -11.42 18.60 5.39
N VAL A 33 -10.98 17.49 4.79
CA VAL A 33 -11.78 16.65 3.90
C VAL A 33 -12.61 15.63 4.69
N TRP A 34 -12.02 14.99 5.71
CA TRP A 34 -12.66 13.99 6.58
C TRP A 34 -12.43 14.26 8.07
N PRO A 35 -13.16 15.20 8.69
CA PRO A 35 -12.92 15.66 10.06
C PRO A 35 -13.07 14.59 11.16
N ASN A 36 -13.78 13.50 10.87
CA ASN A 36 -14.07 12.43 11.83
C ASN A 36 -13.36 11.12 11.46
N THR A 37 -12.39 11.16 10.54
CA THR A 37 -11.66 9.98 10.10
C THR A 37 -10.18 10.19 10.39
N PRO A 38 -9.54 9.33 11.20
CA PRO A 38 -8.10 9.43 11.42
C PRO A 38 -7.35 9.09 10.13
N LEU A 39 -6.24 9.78 9.86
CA LEU A 39 -5.32 9.43 8.78
C LEU A 39 -4.71 8.05 9.12
N PRO A 40 -4.84 7.01 8.28
CA PRO A 40 -4.27 5.72 8.60
C PRO A 40 -2.74 5.81 8.66
N LYS A 41 -2.13 5.21 9.69
CA LYS A 41 -0.68 5.30 9.94
C LYS A 41 0.15 4.90 8.71
N ALA A 42 -0.30 3.88 7.96
CA ALA A 42 0.36 3.46 6.73
C ALA A 42 0.51 4.61 5.73
N PHE A 43 -0.48 5.49 5.59
CA PHE A 43 -0.36 6.68 4.74
C PHE A 43 0.61 7.69 5.33
N PHE A 44 0.54 7.96 6.63
CA PHE A 44 1.44 8.92 7.26
C PHE A 44 2.91 8.55 7.05
N ASP A 45 3.26 7.27 7.25
CA ASP A 45 4.62 6.77 7.06
C ASP A 45 5.10 6.89 5.60
N LEU A 46 4.18 6.82 4.62
CA LEU A 46 4.50 6.95 3.19
C LEU A 46 4.78 8.38 2.74
N LEU A 47 4.33 9.37 3.51
CA LEU A 47 4.47 10.79 3.21
C LEU A 47 5.77 11.39 3.74
N LEU A 48 6.48 10.64 4.58
CA LEU A 48 7.74 11.09 5.17
C LEU A 48 8.89 11.02 4.13
N PRO A 49 9.73 12.07 4.04
CA PRO A 49 10.90 12.06 3.16
C PRO A 49 11.89 10.95 3.52
N TYR A 50 12.72 10.58 2.54
CA TYR A 50 13.82 9.63 2.74
C TYR A 50 14.71 10.03 3.93
N GLY A 51 15.05 9.07 4.78
CA GLY A 51 15.87 9.29 5.99
C GLY A 51 15.11 9.73 7.25
N ARG A 52 13.80 10.03 7.17
CA ARG A 52 12.93 10.22 8.35
C ARG A 52 12.09 9.00 8.72
N THR A 53 12.17 7.94 7.93
CA THR A 53 11.55 6.64 8.24
C THR A 53 12.60 5.55 8.17
N ASN A 54 12.52 4.59 9.09
CA ASN A 54 13.32 3.35 9.05
C ASN A 54 12.78 2.34 8.01
N SER A 55 11.88 2.81 7.13
CA SER A 55 10.95 1.99 6.35
C SER A 55 11.04 2.28 4.85
N LEU A 56 12.01 3.03 4.34
CA LEU A 56 12.27 3.16 2.90
C LEU A 56 13.78 3.03 2.64
N PRO A 57 14.20 2.26 1.61
CA PRO A 57 13.42 1.63 0.53
C PRO A 57 12.48 0.48 0.99
N ILE A 58 11.53 0.06 0.13
CA ILE A 58 10.85 -1.25 0.31
C ILE A 58 11.96 -2.28 0.43
N LYS A 59 12.03 -2.96 1.58
CA LYS A 59 13.09 -3.95 1.79
C LYS A 59 12.77 -5.19 0.97
N ALA A 60 13.79 -5.90 0.51
CA ALA A 60 13.60 -7.14 -0.24
C ALA A 60 12.71 -8.15 0.51
N GLU A 61 12.76 -8.15 1.84
CA GLU A 61 11.93 -8.99 2.72
C GLU A 61 10.42 -8.68 2.63
N GLU A 62 10.04 -7.47 2.24
CA GLU A 62 8.63 -7.06 2.09
C GLU A 62 8.09 -7.37 0.68
N LEU A 63 8.96 -7.63 -0.30
CA LEU A 63 8.57 -7.93 -1.69
C LEU A 63 7.66 -9.16 -1.78
N ASN A 64 7.84 -10.13 -0.88
CA ASN A 64 7.01 -11.33 -0.82
C ASN A 64 5.52 -10.98 -0.64
N GLN A 65 5.19 -9.89 0.06
CA GLN A 65 3.79 -9.42 0.18
C GLN A 65 3.25 -8.95 -1.17
N TYR A 66 4.08 -8.27 -1.97
CA TYR A 66 3.70 -7.68 -3.26
C TYR A 66 3.75 -8.69 -4.42
N SER A 67 4.54 -9.75 -4.32
CA SER A 67 4.74 -10.74 -5.39
C SER A 67 3.87 -11.98 -5.28
N THR A 68 3.12 -12.16 -4.19
CA THR A 68 2.28 -13.35 -3.98
C THR A 68 0.98 -13.23 -4.77
N LEU A 69 0.91 -13.95 -5.90
CA LEU A 69 -0.32 -14.19 -6.65
C LEU A 69 -0.99 -15.49 -6.19
N PHE A 70 -2.32 -15.52 -6.16
CA PHE A 70 -3.12 -16.70 -5.81
C PHE A 70 -4.52 -16.62 -6.44
N PHE A 71 -5.31 -17.69 -6.31
CA PHE A 71 -6.67 -17.73 -6.85
C PHE A 71 -7.70 -17.24 -5.84
N GLU A 72 -8.81 -16.69 -6.33
CA GLU A 72 -9.90 -16.21 -5.46
C GLU A 72 -10.47 -17.33 -4.57
N HIS A 73 -10.51 -18.57 -5.06
CA HIS A 73 -10.95 -19.72 -4.27
C HIS A 73 -9.96 -20.15 -3.16
N ASP A 74 -8.82 -19.48 -3.01
CA ASP A 74 -7.93 -19.64 -1.85
C ASP A 74 -8.27 -18.65 -0.72
N LEU A 75 -9.16 -17.67 -0.96
CA LEU A 75 -9.67 -16.75 0.05
C LEU A 75 -10.86 -17.37 0.79
N TYR A 76 -10.61 -18.40 1.59
CA TYR A 76 -11.63 -18.95 2.49
C TYR A 76 -11.06 -19.35 3.87
N PRO A 77 -11.86 -19.27 4.95
CA PRO A 77 -11.41 -19.62 6.29
C PRO A 77 -10.79 -21.02 6.39
N GLY A 78 -9.63 -21.12 7.04
CA GLY A 78 -8.84 -22.34 7.18
C GLY A 78 -7.84 -22.59 6.05
N LYS A 79 -7.80 -21.75 5.00
CA LYS A 79 -6.73 -21.83 3.98
C LYS A 79 -5.41 -21.36 4.54
N LYS A 80 -4.36 -22.12 4.21
CA LYS A 80 -2.98 -21.70 4.44
C LYS A 80 -2.47 -20.91 3.25
N MET A 81 -1.93 -19.72 3.54
CA MET A 81 -1.29 -18.82 2.60
C MET A 81 0.21 -18.77 2.92
N ILE A 82 1.05 -18.94 1.90
CA ILE A 82 2.50 -18.83 2.03
C ILE A 82 2.95 -17.68 1.14
N LEU A 83 3.39 -16.58 1.74
CA LEU A 83 3.89 -15.40 1.03
C LEU A 83 5.25 -15.71 0.39
N GLY A 84 5.45 -15.26 -0.85
CA GLY A 84 6.73 -15.35 -1.55
C GLY A 84 7.16 -16.74 -2.03
N ASN A 85 6.37 -17.80 -1.78
CA ASN A 85 6.73 -19.19 -2.11
C ASN A 85 6.20 -19.69 -3.46
N ALA A 86 5.76 -18.78 -4.34
CA ALA A 86 5.85 -19.13 -5.75
C ALA A 86 7.34 -19.35 -6.06
N GLN A 87 7.69 -20.37 -6.83
CA GLN A 87 9.04 -20.66 -7.33
C GLN A 87 9.63 -19.53 -8.22
N SER A 88 9.15 -18.30 -8.04
CA SER A 88 9.35 -17.13 -8.86
C SER A 88 10.55 -16.32 -8.42
N ASN A 89 10.96 -16.20 -7.15
CA ASN A 89 12.04 -15.24 -6.84
C ASN A 89 13.36 -15.49 -7.62
N GLU A 90 13.71 -16.74 -7.97
CA GLU A 90 14.85 -17.04 -8.85
C GLU A 90 14.54 -16.98 -10.37
N LYS A 91 13.29 -17.25 -10.79
CA LYS A 91 12.89 -17.22 -12.23
C LYS A 91 12.41 -15.84 -12.69
N MET A 92 11.84 -15.08 -11.77
CA MET A 92 11.48 -13.67 -11.82
C MET A 92 12.73 -12.76 -11.86
N LEU A 93 13.92 -13.34 -12.02
CA LEU A 93 15.18 -12.64 -12.34
C LEU A 93 15.57 -12.79 -13.82
N ARG A 94 14.87 -13.63 -14.60
CA ARG A 94 15.13 -13.72 -16.03
C ARG A 94 14.59 -12.47 -16.71
N PRO A 95 15.41 -11.79 -17.54
CA PRO A 95 14.92 -10.72 -18.40
C PRO A 95 13.81 -11.29 -19.30
N PHE A 96 12.61 -10.74 -19.18
CA PHE A 96 11.50 -11.14 -20.03
C PHE A 96 11.83 -10.89 -21.51
N THR A 97 11.40 -11.83 -22.35
CA THR A 97 11.78 -11.84 -23.76
C THR A 97 11.07 -10.76 -24.58
N LYS A 98 9.97 -10.21 -24.05
CA LYS A 98 9.20 -9.14 -24.67
C LYS A 98 8.82 -8.10 -23.62
N PRO A 99 8.94 -6.79 -23.92
CA PRO A 99 8.27 -5.77 -23.13
C PRO A 99 6.78 -5.96 -23.31
N THR A 100 6.15 -6.72 -22.42
CA THR A 100 4.68 -6.69 -22.30
C THR A 100 4.30 -5.53 -21.39
N GLN A 101 3.05 -5.07 -21.51
CA GLN A 101 2.48 -3.93 -20.79
C GLN A 101 1.39 -4.45 -19.86
N GLY A 102 1.81 -5.16 -18.83
CA GLY A 102 0.96 -5.72 -17.79
C GLY A 102 0.84 -4.81 -16.58
N VAL A 103 -0.35 -4.77 -15.96
CA VAL A 103 -0.56 -4.11 -14.65
C VAL A 103 0.49 -4.55 -13.61
N THR A 104 0.91 -5.82 -13.71
CA THR A 104 1.88 -6.48 -12.82
C THR A 104 3.34 -6.09 -13.10
N ASP A 105 3.64 -5.34 -14.15
CA ASP A 105 5.02 -4.98 -14.49
C ASP A 105 5.62 -4.00 -13.48
N SER A 106 4.78 -3.25 -12.75
CA SER A 106 5.22 -2.41 -11.64
C SER A 106 5.91 -3.22 -10.52
N ILE A 107 5.50 -4.48 -10.29
CA ILE A 107 6.13 -5.41 -9.33
C ILE A 107 7.55 -5.78 -9.81
N TRP A 108 7.75 -5.90 -11.12
CA TRP A 108 9.05 -6.18 -11.73
C TRP A 108 9.97 -4.98 -11.79
N LEU A 109 9.43 -3.82 -12.17
CA LEU A 109 10.17 -2.57 -12.21
C LEU A 109 10.72 -2.21 -10.82
N ALA A 110 10.04 -2.60 -9.75
CA ALA A 110 10.54 -2.46 -8.38
C ALA A 110 11.87 -3.19 -8.10
N ASN A 111 12.26 -4.17 -8.92
CA ASN A 111 13.48 -4.96 -8.78
C ASN A 111 14.60 -4.58 -9.77
N LYS A 112 14.36 -3.59 -10.66
CA LYS A 112 15.38 -3.09 -11.59
C LYS A 112 16.46 -2.32 -10.83
N GLU A 113 17.74 -2.56 -11.15
CA GLU A 113 18.89 -1.85 -10.54
C GLU A 113 18.77 -0.32 -10.64
N ARG A 114 18.12 0.17 -11.70
CA ARG A 114 17.78 1.59 -11.88
C ARG A 114 16.34 1.74 -12.34
N GLN A 115 15.52 2.30 -11.47
CA GLN A 115 14.15 2.72 -11.76
C GLN A 115 14.15 4.16 -12.28
N SER A 116 13.24 4.45 -13.22
CA SER A 116 12.97 5.82 -13.66
C SER A 116 11.51 6.17 -13.41
N LEU A 117 11.19 7.46 -13.29
CA LEU A 117 9.80 7.91 -13.21
C LEU A 117 9.01 7.51 -14.45
N ASP A 118 9.67 7.48 -15.62
CA ASP A 118 9.04 7.10 -16.88
C ASP A 118 8.55 5.65 -16.86
N ASP A 119 9.28 4.74 -16.23
CA ASP A 119 8.91 3.34 -16.11
C ASP A 119 7.52 3.17 -15.45
N PHE A 120 7.14 4.05 -14.50
CA PHE A 120 5.88 3.96 -13.76
C PHE A 120 4.83 4.97 -14.22
N CYS A 121 5.22 6.23 -14.36
CA CYS A 121 4.30 7.37 -14.51
C CYS A 121 3.96 7.67 -15.97
N ASN A 122 4.92 7.49 -16.88
CA ASN A 122 4.76 7.84 -18.30
C ASN A 122 4.64 6.61 -19.21
N SER A 123 4.79 5.41 -18.66
CA SER A 123 4.59 4.18 -19.41
C SER A 123 3.12 4.03 -19.84
N PRO A 124 2.82 3.35 -20.95
CA PRO A 124 1.45 3.06 -21.35
C PRO A 124 0.66 2.33 -20.25
N THR A 125 -0.65 2.55 -20.19
CA THR A 125 -1.57 1.80 -19.33
C THR A 125 -1.84 0.42 -19.91
N ALA A 126 -1.95 -0.59 -19.05
CA ALA A 126 -2.44 -1.89 -19.44
C ALA A 126 -3.92 -1.85 -19.87
N LYS A 127 -4.39 -2.92 -20.50
CA LYS A 127 -5.80 -3.04 -20.89
C LYS A 127 -6.71 -3.00 -19.65
N GLY A 128 -7.65 -2.06 -19.63
CA GLY A 128 -8.58 -1.88 -18.51
C GLY A 128 -7.97 -1.20 -17.28
N GLU A 129 -6.75 -0.67 -17.38
CA GLU A 129 -6.08 0.09 -16.33
C GLU A 129 -6.19 1.59 -16.58
N HIS A 130 -6.47 2.33 -15.50
CA HIS A 130 -6.28 3.77 -15.43
C HIS A 130 -5.20 4.05 -14.39
N LYS A 131 -4.12 4.74 -14.74
CA LYS A 131 -3.05 5.09 -13.79
C LYS A 131 -2.69 6.57 -13.83
N HIS A 132 -2.20 7.06 -12.70
CA HIS A 132 -1.77 8.43 -12.52
C HIS A 132 -0.75 8.51 -11.38
N CYS A 133 0.36 9.21 -11.63
CA CYS A 133 1.31 9.49 -10.56
C CYS A 133 0.98 10.77 -9.82
N VAL A 134 1.11 10.74 -8.50
CA VAL A 134 0.92 11.89 -7.61
C VAL A 134 2.14 12.03 -6.70
N SER A 135 2.42 13.24 -6.22
CA SER A 135 3.63 13.53 -5.42
C SER A 135 3.34 14.02 -4.00
N SER A 136 2.08 14.05 -3.58
CA SER A 136 1.68 14.46 -2.23
C SER A 136 0.38 13.79 -1.79
N LEU A 137 0.04 13.88 -0.51
CA LEU A 137 -1.24 13.36 0.00
C LEU A 137 -2.42 14.15 -0.57
N GLU A 138 -2.29 15.48 -0.66
CA GLU A 138 -3.34 16.37 -1.13
C GLU A 138 -3.70 16.05 -2.59
N SER A 139 -2.69 15.94 -3.46
CA SER A 139 -2.90 15.54 -4.86
C SER A 139 -3.47 14.13 -4.99
N MET A 140 -3.10 13.20 -4.11
CA MET A 140 -3.70 11.86 -4.06
C MET A 140 -5.19 11.92 -3.69
N ILE A 141 -5.54 12.67 -2.64
CA ILE A 141 -6.92 12.85 -2.18
C ILE A 141 -7.77 13.47 -3.28
N ASP A 142 -7.27 14.53 -3.92
CA ASP A 142 -7.97 15.21 -5.01
C ASP A 142 -8.19 14.29 -6.21
N HIS A 143 -7.16 13.51 -6.57
CA HIS A 143 -7.25 12.52 -7.64
C HIS A 143 -8.31 11.46 -7.33
N VAL A 144 -8.33 10.91 -6.12
CA VAL A 144 -9.28 9.88 -5.69
C VAL A 144 -10.71 10.42 -5.64
N ILE A 145 -10.92 11.61 -5.07
CA ILE A 145 -12.24 12.24 -5.03
C ILE A 145 -12.75 12.53 -6.44
N SER A 146 -11.87 13.02 -7.32
CA SER A 146 -12.20 13.27 -8.72
C SER A 146 -12.56 11.97 -9.45
N HIS A 147 -11.79 10.91 -9.24
CA HIS A 147 -12.02 9.59 -9.84
C HIS A 147 -13.36 8.99 -9.43
N PHE A 148 -13.68 9.00 -8.12
CA PHE A 148 -14.95 8.46 -7.62
C PHE A 148 -16.13 9.44 -7.75
N GLY A 149 -15.89 10.72 -8.05
CA GLY A 149 -16.90 11.77 -8.06
C GLY A 149 -17.54 12.04 -6.70
N THR A 150 -16.90 11.63 -5.60
CA THR A 150 -17.45 11.75 -4.23
C THR A 150 -16.36 11.85 -3.18
N LYS A 151 -16.67 12.53 -2.06
CA LYS A 151 -15.85 12.53 -0.85
C LYS A 151 -16.15 11.34 0.06
N LYS A 152 -17.15 10.52 -0.23
CA LYS A 152 -17.52 9.34 0.56
C LYS A 152 -16.63 8.14 0.20
N VAL A 153 -15.33 8.30 0.39
CA VAL A 153 -14.32 7.28 0.12
C VAL A 153 -13.68 6.83 1.41
N LYS A 154 -13.17 5.60 1.43
CA LYS A 154 -12.43 5.04 2.56
C LYS A 154 -11.04 4.64 2.12
N ALA A 155 -10.06 5.02 2.93
CA ALA A 155 -8.68 4.61 2.76
C ALA A 155 -8.40 3.37 3.62
N ILE A 156 -7.84 2.33 3.02
CA ILE A 156 -7.62 1.02 3.64
C ILE A 156 -6.19 0.57 3.33
N SER A 157 -5.49 0.00 4.33
CA SER A 157 -4.14 -0.53 4.18
C SER A 157 -3.98 -1.84 4.95
N SER A 158 -3.00 -2.64 4.55
CA SER A 158 -2.59 -3.83 5.30
C SER A 158 -1.79 -3.47 6.56
N ASN A 159 -1.67 -4.43 7.47
CA ASN A 159 -0.80 -4.34 8.65
C ASN A 159 0.00 -5.65 8.89
N PHE A 160 0.62 -6.19 7.84
CA PHE A 160 1.50 -7.34 7.96
C PHE A 160 2.61 -7.11 8.97
N VAL A 161 3.02 -8.16 9.66
CA VAL A 161 4.17 -8.15 10.57
C VAL A 161 5.43 -8.60 9.84
N GLN A 162 6.59 -8.16 10.34
CA GLN A 162 7.88 -8.57 9.81
C GLN A 162 8.18 -10.04 10.19
N ASN A 163 8.98 -10.72 9.37
CA ASN A 163 9.49 -12.08 9.62
C ASN A 163 8.40 -13.17 9.72
N GLN A 164 7.25 -12.97 9.09
CA GLN A 164 6.18 -13.97 8.97
C GLN A 164 5.76 -14.10 7.52
N ASP A 165 5.80 -15.32 6.98
CA ASP A 165 5.45 -15.66 5.60
C ASP A 165 4.32 -16.70 5.52
N GLN A 166 4.00 -17.38 6.62
CA GLN A 166 2.94 -18.39 6.68
C GLN A 166 1.76 -17.89 7.50
N TYR A 167 0.58 -17.92 6.88
CA TYR A 167 -0.66 -17.46 7.47
C TYR A 167 -1.80 -18.45 7.25
N GLU A 168 -2.76 -18.45 8.15
CA GLU A 168 -4.06 -19.08 7.96
C GLU A 168 -5.15 -18.02 7.83
N VAL A 169 -6.06 -18.18 6.88
CA VAL A 169 -7.21 -17.28 6.68
C VAL A 169 -8.23 -17.51 7.79
N GLU A 170 -8.56 -16.47 8.55
CA GLU A 170 -9.61 -16.52 9.58
C GLU A 170 -10.94 -15.96 9.06
N GLU A 171 -10.91 -14.81 8.38
CA GLU A 171 -12.10 -14.13 7.86
C GLU A 171 -11.78 -13.43 6.54
N VAL A 172 -12.75 -13.39 5.63
CA VAL A 172 -12.67 -12.64 4.37
C VAL A 172 -13.87 -11.71 4.27
N LYS A 173 -13.59 -10.41 4.19
CA LYS A 173 -14.62 -9.38 4.11
C LYS A 173 -14.43 -8.53 2.86
N ARG A 174 -15.43 -8.51 1.99
CA ARG A 174 -15.46 -7.60 0.84
C ARG A 174 -15.52 -6.14 1.31
N VAL A 175 -14.67 -5.28 0.76
CA VAL A 175 -14.59 -3.86 1.13
C VAL A 175 -14.96 -2.89 0.01
N GLY A 176 -14.90 -3.31 -1.26
CA GLY A 176 -15.33 -2.48 -2.39
C GLY A 176 -15.01 -3.10 -3.74
N ASP A 177 -15.44 -2.45 -4.82
CA ASP A 177 -15.05 -2.76 -6.20
C ASP A 177 -14.33 -1.59 -6.83
N ASN A 178 -13.56 -1.87 -7.88
CA ASN A 178 -12.83 -0.88 -8.69
C ASN A 178 -12.03 0.10 -7.82
N ALA A 179 -11.42 -0.45 -6.78
CA ALA A 179 -10.63 0.30 -5.82
C ALA A 179 -9.42 0.93 -6.52
N VAL A 180 -9.09 2.17 -6.15
CA VAL A 180 -7.87 2.86 -6.62
C VAL A 180 -6.74 2.49 -5.67
N MET A 181 -5.72 1.76 -6.14
CA MET A 181 -4.53 1.47 -5.35
C MET A 181 -3.48 2.55 -5.57
N CYS A 182 -2.87 3.06 -4.51
CA CYS A 182 -1.73 3.97 -4.59
C CYS A 182 -0.50 3.35 -3.92
N HIS A 183 0.56 3.18 -4.70
CA HIS A 183 1.81 2.55 -4.28
C HIS A 183 2.91 3.60 -4.16
N ARG A 184 3.61 3.66 -3.02
CA ARG A 184 4.79 4.52 -2.87
C ARG A 184 5.95 3.94 -3.67
N LEU A 185 6.46 4.72 -4.63
CA LEU A 185 7.61 4.33 -5.44
C LEU A 185 8.92 4.48 -4.66
N ASN A 186 9.95 3.72 -5.03
CA ASN A 186 11.22 3.68 -4.32
C ASN A 186 12.20 4.81 -4.73
N PHE A 187 11.73 6.05 -4.73
CA PHE A 187 12.53 7.24 -5.03
C PHE A 187 12.77 8.10 -3.78
N GLU A 188 13.91 8.82 -3.74
CA GLU A 188 14.20 9.79 -2.67
C GLU A 188 13.07 10.82 -2.52
N LYS A 189 12.55 11.29 -3.65
CA LYS A 189 11.36 12.15 -3.70
C LYS A 189 10.09 11.32 -3.49
N VAL A 190 9.13 11.90 -2.76
CA VAL A 190 7.79 11.31 -2.59
C VAL A 190 7.04 11.31 -3.92
N VAL A 191 6.78 10.10 -4.42
CA VAL A 191 5.98 9.83 -5.62
C VAL A 191 5.21 8.54 -5.38
N PHE A 192 3.92 8.59 -5.71
CA PHE A 192 3.02 7.44 -5.71
C PHE A 192 2.56 7.15 -7.12
N ASN A 193 2.55 5.87 -7.49
CA ASN A 193 1.82 5.39 -8.65
C ASN A 193 0.43 4.96 -8.19
N CYS A 194 -0.60 5.72 -8.55
CA CYS A 194 -1.98 5.35 -8.31
C CYS A 194 -2.55 4.68 -9.56
N HIS A 195 -3.28 3.60 -9.41
CA HIS A 195 -3.97 2.95 -10.52
C HIS A 195 -5.25 2.26 -10.09
N GLN A 196 -6.13 2.06 -11.07
CA GLN A 196 -7.38 1.33 -10.94
C GLN A 196 -7.48 0.38 -12.13
N VAL A 197 -7.78 -0.88 -11.84
CA VAL A 197 -8.02 -1.91 -12.85
C VAL A 197 -9.50 -2.25 -12.84
N GLN A 198 -10.13 -2.25 -14.00
CA GLN A 198 -11.54 -2.60 -14.14
C GLN A 198 -11.80 -4.04 -13.69
N ALA A 199 -13.04 -4.31 -13.26
CA ALA A 199 -13.46 -5.63 -12.79
C ALA A 199 -12.55 -6.15 -11.64
N THR A 200 -12.26 -5.27 -10.68
CA THR A 200 -11.48 -5.62 -9.48
C THR A 200 -12.36 -5.58 -8.26
N THR A 201 -12.26 -6.58 -7.39
CA THR A 201 -12.89 -6.58 -6.06
C THR A 201 -11.81 -6.54 -4.98
N ALA A 202 -11.98 -5.64 -4.01
CA ALA A 202 -11.10 -5.52 -2.85
C ALA A 202 -11.70 -6.23 -1.64
N TYR A 203 -10.85 -6.92 -0.90
CA TYR A 203 -11.15 -7.67 0.32
C TYR A 203 -10.22 -7.25 1.45
N MET A 204 -10.75 -7.23 2.67
CA MET A 204 -9.96 -7.26 3.89
C MET A 204 -9.97 -8.68 4.42
N VAL A 205 -8.78 -9.25 4.61
CA VAL A 205 -8.59 -10.64 5.02
C VAL A 205 -7.92 -10.66 6.39
N SER A 206 -8.60 -11.22 7.38
CA SER A 206 -7.97 -11.49 8.68
C SER A 206 -7.17 -12.78 8.57
N LEU A 207 -5.89 -12.68 8.91
CA LEU A 207 -4.89 -13.74 8.81
C LEU A 207 -4.25 -13.99 10.18
N ALA A 208 -4.01 -15.26 10.51
CA ALA A 208 -3.25 -15.67 11.68
C ALA A 208 -1.89 -16.25 11.27
N ALA A 209 -0.80 -15.67 11.76
CA ALA A 209 0.55 -16.20 11.59
C ALA A 209 0.77 -17.45 12.45
N THR A 210 1.87 -18.18 12.18
CA THR A 210 2.21 -19.42 12.91
C THR A 210 2.43 -19.23 14.42
N ASP A 211 2.85 -18.04 14.84
CA ASP A 211 3.03 -17.66 16.25
C ASP A 211 1.72 -17.16 16.91
N GLY A 212 0.60 -17.19 16.19
CA GLY A 212 -0.71 -16.72 16.63
C GLY A 212 -0.95 -15.21 16.43
N THR A 213 0.01 -14.48 15.88
CA THR A 213 -0.15 -13.05 15.58
C THR A 213 -1.22 -12.85 14.52
N LYS A 214 -2.18 -11.97 14.81
CA LYS A 214 -3.27 -11.63 13.89
C LYS A 214 -2.96 -10.38 13.09
N VAL A 215 -3.15 -10.45 11.78
CA VAL A 215 -3.01 -9.33 10.85
C VAL A 215 -4.24 -9.22 9.95
N ASN A 216 -4.46 -8.03 9.42
CA ASN A 216 -5.46 -7.68 8.45
C ASN A 216 -4.74 -7.32 7.15
N ALA A 217 -4.91 -8.16 6.15
CA ALA A 217 -4.33 -8.00 4.83
C ALA A 217 -5.38 -7.50 3.86
N LEU A 218 -5.11 -6.35 3.24
CA LEU A 218 -5.83 -5.89 2.07
C LEU A 218 -5.42 -6.76 0.87
N THR A 219 -6.42 -7.26 0.17
CA THR A 219 -6.29 -8.11 -1.01
C THR A 219 -7.14 -7.53 -2.12
N VAL A 220 -6.66 -7.63 -3.36
CA VAL A 220 -7.47 -7.36 -4.55
C VAL A 220 -7.52 -8.60 -5.42
N CYS A 221 -8.67 -8.83 -6.04
CA CYS A 221 -8.88 -9.87 -7.05
C CYS A 221 -9.33 -9.21 -8.35
N HIS A 222 -8.60 -9.48 -9.42
CA HIS A 222 -8.90 -8.99 -10.76
C HIS A 222 -9.64 -10.09 -11.53
N HIS A 223 -10.86 -9.80 -11.94
CA HIS A 223 -11.73 -10.73 -12.69
C HIS A 223 -11.47 -10.68 -14.19
N ASP A 224 -10.96 -9.55 -14.71
CA ASP A 224 -10.46 -9.43 -16.08
C ASP A 224 -8.93 -9.36 -16.09
N THR A 225 -8.29 -10.51 -16.30
CA THR A 225 -6.83 -10.63 -16.29
C THR A 225 -6.20 -10.42 -17.66
N ARG A 226 -6.95 -10.01 -18.70
CA ARG A 226 -6.42 -9.81 -20.08
C ARG A 226 -5.37 -8.71 -20.18
N GLY A 227 -5.31 -7.80 -19.21
CA GLY A 227 -4.31 -6.75 -19.09
C GLY A 227 -3.09 -7.14 -18.25
N MET A 228 -2.95 -8.39 -17.81
CA MET A 228 -1.80 -8.85 -17.02
C MET A 228 -0.69 -9.40 -17.93
N ASN A 229 0.54 -9.41 -17.41
CA ASN A 229 1.70 -9.94 -18.10
C ASN A 229 1.58 -11.48 -18.21
N PRO A 230 1.56 -12.05 -19.44
CA PRO A 230 1.39 -13.48 -19.64
C PRO A 230 2.56 -14.31 -19.09
N GLU A 231 3.80 -13.82 -19.21
CA GLU A 231 4.99 -14.53 -18.72
C GLU A 231 4.94 -14.63 -17.19
N LEU A 232 4.62 -13.52 -16.49
CA LEU A 232 4.46 -13.51 -15.04
C LEU A 232 3.30 -14.41 -14.56
N LEU A 233 2.13 -14.35 -15.21
CA LEU A 233 1.00 -15.18 -14.82
C LEU A 233 1.29 -16.66 -14.99
N TYR A 234 1.90 -17.04 -16.11
CA TYR A 234 2.25 -18.43 -16.36
C TYR A 234 3.34 -18.92 -15.39
N GLU A 235 4.33 -18.09 -15.08
CA GLU A 235 5.38 -18.42 -14.12
C GLU A 235 4.82 -18.62 -12.70
N ALA A 236 3.95 -17.71 -12.24
CA ALA A 236 3.39 -17.73 -10.89
C ALA A 236 2.28 -18.78 -10.71
N LEU A 237 1.31 -18.82 -11.62
CA LEU A 237 0.05 -19.55 -11.45
C LEU A 237 -0.24 -20.60 -12.53
N LYS A 238 0.59 -20.68 -13.59
CA LYS A 238 0.42 -21.63 -14.72
C LYS A 238 -0.90 -21.42 -15.48
N VAL A 239 -1.32 -20.16 -15.61
CA VAL A 239 -2.54 -19.74 -16.32
C VAL A 239 -2.24 -18.63 -17.31
N ASP A 240 -3.09 -18.51 -18.33
CA ASP A 240 -3.02 -17.47 -19.35
C ASP A 240 -3.92 -16.26 -19.00
N PRO A 241 -3.56 -15.03 -19.41
CA PRO A 241 -4.40 -13.85 -19.27
C PRO A 241 -5.82 -14.05 -19.79
N GLY A 242 -6.82 -13.63 -19.02
CA GLY A 242 -8.24 -13.68 -19.38
C GLY A 242 -8.94 -15.03 -19.16
N THR A 243 -8.27 -15.99 -18.53
CA THR A 243 -8.86 -17.33 -18.30
C THR A 243 -9.53 -17.46 -16.94
N VAL A 244 -8.92 -16.89 -15.89
CA VAL A 244 -9.39 -16.98 -14.50
C VAL A 244 -9.13 -15.68 -13.74
N PRO A 245 -9.90 -15.39 -12.67
CA PRO A 245 -9.56 -14.32 -11.72
C PRO A 245 -8.25 -14.59 -11.00
N VAL A 246 -7.46 -13.53 -10.80
CA VAL A 246 -6.18 -13.59 -10.09
C VAL A 246 -6.18 -12.56 -8.97
N CYS A 247 -5.76 -13.00 -7.78
CA CYS A 247 -5.69 -12.16 -6.59
C CYS A 247 -4.25 -11.96 -6.14
N HIS A 248 -4.03 -10.87 -5.40
CA HIS A 248 -2.77 -10.63 -4.72
C HIS A 248 -2.97 -9.78 -3.47
N PHE A 249 -2.05 -9.92 -2.52
CA PHE A 249 -2.01 -9.05 -1.34
C PHE A 249 -1.46 -7.67 -1.70
N ILE A 250 -1.92 -6.66 -0.97
CA ILE A 250 -1.40 -5.30 -1.00
C ILE A 250 -0.49 -5.15 0.22
N GLY A 251 0.80 -4.88 0.02
CA GLY A 251 1.73 -4.74 1.15
C GLY A 251 1.52 -3.46 1.98
N ASN A 252 2.27 -3.34 3.08
CA ASN A 252 2.10 -2.26 4.06
C ASN A 252 2.37 -0.82 3.56
N LYS A 253 3.00 -0.67 2.38
CA LYS A 253 3.39 0.62 1.78
C LYS A 253 2.54 0.99 0.58
N ALA A 254 1.34 0.45 0.55
CA ALA A 254 0.33 0.76 -0.43
C ALA A 254 -1.02 0.88 0.28
N ALA A 255 -1.95 1.51 -0.40
CA ALA A 255 -3.29 1.65 0.13
C ALA A 255 -4.35 1.63 -0.96
N ALA A 256 -5.52 1.12 -0.57
CA ALA A 256 -6.72 1.12 -1.37
C ALA A 256 -7.62 2.30 -0.99
N TRP A 257 -8.23 2.88 -2.01
CA TRP A 257 -9.36 3.79 -1.88
C TRP A 257 -10.61 3.14 -2.47
N VAL A 258 -11.69 3.08 -1.69
CA VAL A 258 -12.99 2.47 -2.04
C VAL A 258 -14.17 3.35 -1.67
#